data_AF-A0A179H158-F1
#
_entry.id   AF-A0A179H158-F1
#
_cell.length_a   1.000
_cell.length_b   1.000
_cell.length_c   1.000
_cell.angle_alpha   90.00
_cell.angle_beta   90.00
_cell.angle_gamma   90.00
#
_symmetry.space_group_name_H-M   'P 1'
#
loop_
_entity.id
_entity.type
_entity.pdbx_description
1 polymer ?
#
loop_
_entity_poly.entity_id
_entity_poly.type
_entity_poly.pdbx_seq_one_letter_code
_entity_poly.pdbx_strand_id
1 'polypeptide(L)'
;MSSNSYPQPAADTPKRQRDRVRKRRSAPSTPVKKRKLAAPEDETPTAFIPDWRDPRISFECWSDVFHYAARMTASSSDDMATGWLVHAATTCRAFAEPALTALYRRPIIRNSLKAKRLASLLSRPATQTLYNYRAKIETLLIDIHMVPLHALKYLIQSLPRLKELIVYTPLDQPPYRQLDKYVRWSYASDIFKALEPSIPLPDGSIDKPFPTVLKSWEWSGRLIGGHVPTLESIIGIHQTAPFSKLTKLALTNFQVPSLSNLHQAPADEEGELRALHEDGVVIDVLAKAISQLGNLNHLVFESSTVMNDRLLPLLPQKLGHLELINCWEIKSEDLTRFLRTHGGSLRTLSLLHNQSLDLAFLTDLAETCPGLRELHMNLSYYRHHDSVNDADPMYEQALLPDQIPTWPSTLRVINIEHIRDWSVEAAEVFFQSLINSAGNLPDLRHLGIKAMLNIPWQARATMRQEWRDKMDMVFLRPFTPPRNFTTLRSTPTEEPWPTKSSPRHAKKPLGVSAPPSRRSGRIAAHDRDSDSAGARSSKSLRQHNGGRPLYREPDTDEDEVESSASESDDAPEAPDVDQPKLTVQGMCNTVNILVDNQKVGEQQYGMDDFLDEDEQESEEWDGDDDDEDDAIAF
;
A
#
# COMPACT_ATOMS: atom_id res chain seq x y z
N MET A 1 -85.76 23.86 -2.38
CA MET A 1 -85.08 22.56 -2.60
C MET A 1 -83.89 22.53 -1.65
N SER A 2 -84.16 22.50 -0.33
CA SER A 2 -84.24 21.31 0.55
C SER A 2 -82.84 20.69 0.74
N SER A 3 -81.98 21.13 1.66
CA SER A 3 -81.99 21.15 3.15
C SER A 3 -81.61 19.82 3.82
N ASN A 4 -80.59 19.92 4.69
CA ASN A 4 -80.28 19.09 5.87
C ASN A 4 -79.77 17.66 5.63
N SER A 5 -79.12 16.96 6.56
CA SER A 5 -78.32 17.15 7.79
C SER A 5 -78.00 15.71 8.25
N TYR A 6 -76.93 15.50 9.02
CA TYR A 6 -76.50 14.23 9.65
C TYR A 6 -77.64 13.42 10.30
N PRO A 7 -77.44 12.09 10.51
CA PRO A 7 -77.07 11.66 11.87
C PRO A 7 -76.12 10.43 11.97
N GLN A 8 -75.37 10.38 13.08
CA GLN A 8 -74.86 9.13 13.68
C GLN A 8 -76.03 8.25 14.18
N PRO A 9 -75.76 6.98 14.50
CA PRO A 9 -76.04 6.55 15.87
C PRO A 9 -74.91 5.72 16.51
N ALA A 10 -74.87 5.82 17.84
CA ALA A 10 -74.03 5.09 18.78
C ALA A 10 -74.79 3.90 19.41
N ALA A 11 -74.09 3.17 20.30
CA ALA A 11 -74.50 2.04 21.17
C ALA A 11 -74.30 0.64 20.56
N ASP A 12 -73.82 -0.41 21.24
CA ASP A 12 -73.40 -0.59 22.63
C ASP A 12 -72.55 -1.89 22.75
N THR A 13 -71.71 -1.95 23.78
CA THR A 13 -70.79 -3.03 24.26
C THR A 13 -71.40 -4.46 24.43
N PRO A 14 -70.62 -5.60 24.51
CA PRO A 14 -69.58 -5.80 25.54
C PRO A 14 -68.34 -6.69 25.25
N LYS A 15 -67.33 -6.41 26.10
CA LYS A 15 -66.14 -7.21 26.42
C LYS A 15 -66.51 -8.64 26.84
N ARG A 16 -65.71 -9.62 26.41
CA ARG A 16 -65.61 -10.91 27.11
C ARG A 16 -64.15 -11.35 27.25
N GLN A 17 -63.64 -11.14 28.47
CA GLN A 17 -62.50 -11.84 29.06
C GLN A 17 -62.59 -13.35 28.80
N ARG A 18 -61.46 -13.97 28.46
CA ARG A 18 -61.19 -15.36 28.85
C ARG A 18 -59.80 -15.46 29.44
N ASP A 19 -59.81 -15.57 30.77
CA ASP A 19 -58.69 -15.98 31.58
C ASP A 19 -58.30 -17.44 31.37
N ARG A 20 -57.04 -17.67 31.68
CA ARG A 20 -56.23 -18.90 31.69
C ARG A 20 -56.93 -20.16 32.22
N VAL A 21 -56.64 -21.30 31.59
CA VAL A 21 -56.35 -22.56 32.29
C VAL A 21 -55.07 -23.19 31.74
N ARG A 22 -54.07 -23.31 32.62
CA ARG A 22 -52.83 -24.07 32.46
C ARG A 22 -53.13 -25.54 32.23
N LYS A 23 -52.52 -26.15 31.21
CA LYS A 23 -52.30 -27.61 31.16
C LYS A 23 -50.84 -27.89 30.87
N ARG A 24 -50.12 -28.38 31.89
CA ARG A 24 -48.76 -28.92 31.82
C ARG A 24 -48.71 -30.07 30.83
N ARG A 25 -47.76 -30.05 29.89
CA ARG A 25 -47.23 -31.26 29.25
C ARG A 25 -45.75 -31.07 28.90
N SER A 26 -44.97 -31.92 29.55
CA SER A 26 -43.58 -32.38 29.33
C SER A 26 -42.82 -31.88 28.10
N ALA A 27 -41.62 -31.36 28.37
CA ALA A 27 -40.58 -31.02 27.41
C ALA A 27 -40.08 -32.26 26.63
N PRO A 28 -39.80 -32.14 25.32
CA PRO A 28 -39.01 -33.13 24.58
C PRO A 28 -37.53 -32.95 24.89
N SER A 29 -36.88 -34.07 25.21
CA SER A 29 -35.45 -34.23 25.44
C SER A 29 -34.63 -33.81 24.22
N THR A 30 -33.71 -32.86 24.41
CA THR A 30 -32.65 -32.50 23.46
C THR A 30 -31.66 -33.65 23.25
N PRO A 31 -31.18 -33.90 22.02
CA PRO A 31 -30.19 -34.93 21.75
C PRO A 31 -28.84 -34.55 22.37
N VAL A 32 -28.22 -35.54 23.02
CA VAL A 32 -26.93 -35.45 23.71
C VAL A 32 -25.84 -35.07 22.70
N LYS A 33 -25.36 -33.82 22.77
CA LYS A 33 -24.09 -33.44 22.15
C LYS A 33 -22.99 -34.32 22.77
N LYS A 34 -22.39 -35.17 21.95
CA LYS A 34 -21.19 -35.93 22.30
C LYS A 34 -20.15 -34.94 22.82
N ARG A 35 -19.80 -35.04 24.10
CA ARG A 35 -18.65 -34.35 24.69
C ARG A 35 -17.43 -34.76 23.86
N LYS A 36 -16.85 -33.81 23.12
CA LYS A 36 -15.44 -33.89 22.74
C LYS A 36 -14.69 -34.03 24.07
N LEU A 37 -14.00 -35.16 24.25
CA LEU A 37 -13.01 -35.32 25.30
C LEU A 37 -12.05 -34.15 25.17
N ALA A 38 -11.90 -33.38 26.25
CA ALA A 38 -10.87 -32.37 26.35
C ALA A 38 -9.53 -33.07 26.04
N ALA A 39 -8.79 -32.51 25.09
CA ALA A 39 -7.36 -32.80 24.99
C ALA A 39 -6.73 -32.54 26.37
N PRO A 40 -5.71 -33.31 26.78
CA PRO A 40 -4.99 -32.99 28.01
C PRO A 40 -4.58 -31.52 27.91
N GLU A 41 -4.93 -30.75 28.94
CA GLU A 41 -4.39 -29.42 29.13
C GLU A 41 -2.87 -29.57 29.11
N ASP A 42 -2.24 -29.23 28.00
CA ASP A 42 -0.84 -28.84 28.05
C ASP A 42 -0.83 -27.68 29.04
N GLU A 43 -0.24 -27.92 30.21
CA GLU A 43 0.06 -26.91 31.20
C GLU A 43 0.93 -25.86 30.52
N THR A 44 0.29 -24.89 29.85
CA THR A 44 0.97 -23.68 29.44
C THR A 44 1.51 -23.08 30.74
N PRO A 45 2.85 -22.96 30.90
CA PRO A 45 3.41 -22.42 32.12
C PRO A 45 2.75 -21.07 32.33
N THR A 46 2.14 -20.86 33.51
CA THR A 46 1.38 -19.66 33.86
C THR A 46 2.11 -18.43 33.34
N ALA A 47 1.64 -17.90 32.22
CA ALA A 47 2.35 -16.85 31.52
C ALA A 47 2.42 -15.65 32.48
N PHE A 48 3.63 -15.20 32.78
CA PHE A 48 3.84 -13.97 33.52
C PHE A 48 3.13 -12.85 32.75
N ILE A 49 1.99 -12.37 33.26
CA ILE A 49 1.31 -11.19 32.72
C ILE A 49 2.10 -9.98 33.22
N PRO A 50 2.77 -9.21 32.34
CA PRO A 50 3.46 -8.00 32.75
C PRO A 50 2.50 -7.02 33.41
N ASP A 51 2.98 -6.22 34.36
CA ASP A 51 2.19 -5.11 34.86
C ASP A 51 2.04 -4.05 33.76
N TRP A 52 0.93 -4.09 33.04
CA TRP A 52 0.61 -3.13 31.99
C TRP A 52 0.41 -1.70 32.50
N ARG A 53 0.37 -1.50 33.83
CA ARG A 53 0.32 -0.20 34.50
C ARG A 53 1.68 0.25 35.04
N ASP A 54 2.75 -0.43 34.66
CA ASP A 54 4.10 -0.03 35.03
C ASP A 54 4.32 1.44 34.63
N PRO A 55 4.62 2.34 35.60
CA PRO A 55 4.78 3.76 35.34
C PRO A 55 5.95 4.09 34.41
N ARG A 56 6.87 3.13 34.17
CA ARG A 56 7.94 3.25 33.17
C ARG A 56 7.41 3.23 31.75
N ILE A 57 6.23 2.65 31.51
CA ILE A 57 5.57 2.64 30.20
C ILE A 57 4.57 3.79 30.17
N SER A 58 4.95 4.87 29.49
CA SER A 58 4.12 6.06 29.39
C SER A 58 2.88 5.83 28.52
N PHE A 59 1.89 6.72 28.65
CA PHE A 59 0.73 6.78 27.77
C PHE A 59 1.12 6.88 26.27
N GLU A 60 2.15 7.67 25.98
CA GLU A 60 2.67 7.86 24.62
C GLU A 60 3.26 6.55 24.09
N CYS A 61 4.01 5.83 24.91
CA CYS A 61 4.56 4.53 24.55
C CYS A 61 3.45 3.53 24.19
N TRP A 62 2.38 3.43 24.98
CA TRP A 62 1.23 2.60 24.64
C TRP A 62 0.53 3.05 23.35
N SER A 63 0.36 4.35 23.16
CA SER A 63 -0.27 4.90 21.95
C SER A 63 0.53 4.57 20.70
N ASP A 64 1.87 4.65 20.77
CA ASP A 64 2.78 4.32 19.67
C ASP A 64 2.79 2.82 19.39
N VAL A 65 2.79 1.97 20.43
CA VAL A 65 2.67 0.51 20.28
C VAL A 65 1.37 0.14 19.57
N PHE A 66 0.22 0.69 19.99
CA PHE A 66 -1.06 0.42 19.35
C PHE A 66 -1.11 0.93 17.92
N HIS A 67 -0.55 2.12 17.67
CA HIS A 67 -0.49 2.68 16.32
C HIS A 67 0.38 1.81 15.39
N TYR A 68 1.55 1.38 15.85
CA TYR A 68 2.45 0.53 15.07
C TYR A 68 1.87 -0.85 14.81
N ALA A 69 1.36 -1.52 15.85
CA ALA A 69 0.75 -2.84 15.73
C ALA A 69 -0.43 -2.83 14.75
N ALA A 70 -1.32 -1.82 14.86
CA ALA A 70 -2.47 -1.71 13.97
C ALA A 70 -2.10 -1.47 12.50
N ARG A 71 -0.94 -0.85 12.22
CA ARG A 71 -0.40 -0.72 10.85
C ARG A 71 0.17 -2.04 10.34
N MET A 72 0.89 -2.79 11.17
CA MET A 72 1.46 -4.07 10.76
C MET A 72 0.40 -5.14 10.49
N THR A 73 -0.73 -5.08 11.21
CA THR A 73 -1.85 -6.02 11.05
C THR A 73 -2.82 -5.63 9.94
N ALA A 74 -2.65 -4.45 9.33
CA ALA A 74 -3.49 -4.04 8.21
C ALA A 74 -3.04 -4.72 6.91
N SER A 75 -3.99 -5.13 6.07
CA SER A 75 -3.73 -5.77 4.77
C SER A 75 -3.11 -4.81 3.74
N SER A 76 -3.24 -3.50 3.97
CA SER A 76 -2.64 -2.45 3.13
C SER A 76 -1.83 -1.48 4.00
N SER A 77 -0.73 -0.96 3.43
CA SER A 77 0.17 -0.01 4.09
C SER A 77 -0.51 1.29 4.56
N ASP A 78 -1.66 1.61 3.96
CA ASP A 78 -2.46 2.81 4.22
C ASP A 78 -3.70 2.56 5.08
N ASP A 79 -4.04 1.30 5.37
CA ASP A 79 -5.15 0.98 6.27
C ASP A 79 -4.67 0.73 7.71
N MET A 80 -5.61 0.71 8.65
CA MET A 80 -5.38 0.39 10.06
C MET A 80 -6.31 -0.74 10.46
N ALA A 81 -5.82 -1.72 11.21
CA ALA A 81 -6.63 -2.78 11.79
C ALA A 81 -7.59 -2.23 12.88
N THR A 82 -8.66 -1.56 12.46
CA THR A 82 -9.60 -0.86 13.35
C THR A 82 -10.31 -1.80 14.31
N GLY A 83 -10.66 -3.01 13.87
CA GLY A 83 -11.23 -4.06 14.71
C GLY A 83 -10.28 -4.46 15.85
N TRP A 84 -9.00 -4.63 15.53
CA TRP A 84 -7.95 -4.92 16.51
C TRP A 84 -7.80 -3.80 17.55
N LEU A 85 -7.82 -2.53 17.12
CA LEU A 85 -7.75 -1.38 18.02
C LEU A 85 -8.98 -1.27 18.94
N VAL A 86 -10.17 -1.57 18.43
CA VAL A 86 -11.40 -1.61 19.24
C VAL A 86 -11.30 -2.71 20.30
N HIS A 87 -10.81 -3.89 19.93
CA HIS A 87 -10.56 -4.97 20.88
C HIS A 87 -9.51 -4.59 21.92
N ALA A 88 -8.39 -4.01 21.51
CA ALA A 88 -7.36 -3.51 22.42
C ALA A 88 -7.90 -2.48 23.43
N ALA A 89 -8.79 -1.60 22.97
CA ALA A 89 -9.44 -0.60 23.82
C ALA A 89 -10.41 -1.21 24.85
N THR A 90 -10.99 -2.38 24.59
CA THR A 90 -11.91 -3.06 25.51
C THR A 90 -11.23 -4.09 26.42
N THR A 91 -9.98 -4.49 26.13
CA THR A 91 -9.22 -5.45 26.95
C THR A 91 -9.06 -5.02 28.40
N CYS A 92 -8.63 -3.78 28.64
CA CYS A 92 -8.47 -3.25 29.99
C CYS A 92 -8.51 -1.72 30.06
N ARG A 93 -8.78 -1.17 31.25
CA ARG A 93 -8.85 0.29 31.46
C ARG A 93 -7.54 1.04 31.13
N ALA A 94 -6.38 0.39 31.28
CA ALA A 94 -5.09 1.01 30.96
C ALA A 94 -4.90 1.20 29.44
N PHE A 95 -5.47 0.30 28.63
CA PHE A 95 -5.35 0.32 27.17
C PHE A 95 -6.45 1.13 26.49
N ALA A 96 -7.59 1.30 27.16
CA ALA A 96 -8.75 1.99 26.61
C ALA A 96 -8.40 3.34 25.96
N GLU A 97 -7.76 4.25 26.69
CA GLU A 97 -7.47 5.57 26.13
C GLU A 97 -6.33 5.57 25.09
N PRO A 98 -5.16 4.91 25.29
CA PRO A 98 -4.12 4.84 24.28
C PRO A 98 -4.60 4.18 22.96
N ALA A 99 -5.33 3.07 23.04
CA ALA A 99 -5.86 2.39 21.86
C ALA A 99 -6.90 3.23 21.12
N LEU A 100 -7.81 3.91 21.85
CA LEU A 100 -8.73 4.88 21.24
C LEU A 100 -7.98 6.08 20.63
N THR A 101 -6.84 6.48 21.19
CA THR A 101 -6.01 7.56 20.63
C THR A 101 -5.39 7.14 19.31
N ALA A 102 -4.89 5.90 19.20
CA ALA A 102 -4.45 5.35 17.93
C ALA A 102 -5.59 5.22 16.91
N LEU A 103 -6.78 4.76 17.34
CA LEU A 103 -7.97 4.58 16.48
C LEU A 103 -8.50 5.90 15.92
N TYR A 104 -8.61 6.94 16.75
CA TYR A 104 -9.16 8.23 16.35
C TYR A 104 -8.11 9.17 15.74
N ARG A 105 -6.83 8.78 15.67
CA ARG A 105 -5.78 9.61 15.07
C ARG A 105 -6.09 10.02 13.62
N ARG A 106 -6.60 9.04 12.86
CA ARG A 106 -7.08 9.16 11.47
C ARG A 106 -8.39 8.36 11.33
N PRO A 107 -9.56 8.94 11.69
CA PRO A 107 -10.81 8.20 11.71
C PRO A 107 -11.28 7.87 10.28
N ILE A 108 -11.67 6.61 10.04
CA ILE A 108 -12.16 6.15 8.72
C ILE A 108 -13.68 6.38 8.61
N ILE A 109 -14.09 7.23 7.66
CA ILE A 109 -15.50 7.57 7.41
C ILE A 109 -16.02 6.79 6.19
N ARG A 110 -16.52 5.57 6.42
CA ARG A 110 -17.00 4.69 5.33
C ARG A 110 -18.35 5.07 4.73
N ASN A 111 -19.15 5.90 5.42
CA ASN A 111 -20.46 6.31 4.92
C ASN A 111 -21.00 7.55 5.66
N SER A 112 -22.08 8.13 5.12
CA SER A 112 -22.74 9.32 5.65
C SER A 112 -23.26 9.15 7.08
N LEU A 113 -23.73 7.96 7.46
CA LEU A 113 -24.20 7.70 8.83
C LEU A 113 -23.04 7.79 9.84
N LYS A 114 -21.89 7.19 9.53
CA LYS A 114 -20.67 7.29 10.34
C LYS A 114 -20.17 8.73 10.41
N ALA A 115 -20.23 9.48 9.30
CA ALA A 115 -19.88 10.91 9.27
C ALA A 115 -20.75 11.72 10.25
N LYS A 116 -22.08 11.53 10.19
CA LYS A 116 -23.03 12.21 11.09
C LYS A 116 -22.83 11.82 12.56
N ARG A 117 -22.57 10.53 12.84
CA ARG A 117 -22.29 10.05 14.20
C ARG A 117 -21.00 10.66 14.75
N LEU A 118 -19.94 10.72 13.95
CA LEU A 118 -18.69 11.35 14.34
C LEU A 118 -18.89 12.85 14.58
N ALA A 119 -19.58 13.56 13.69
CA ALA A 119 -19.92 14.97 13.87
C ALA A 119 -20.71 15.19 15.18
N SER A 120 -21.72 14.35 15.45
CA SER A 120 -22.49 14.43 16.70
C SER A 120 -21.63 14.17 17.94
N LEU A 121 -20.71 13.21 17.89
CA LEU A 121 -19.77 12.92 18.98
C LEU A 121 -18.84 14.12 19.23
N LEU A 122 -18.29 14.71 18.16
CA LEU A 122 -17.38 15.85 18.25
C LEU A 122 -18.10 17.12 18.71
N SER A 123 -19.38 17.30 18.39
CA SER A 123 -20.16 18.45 18.88
C SER A 123 -20.48 18.38 20.38
N ARG A 124 -20.35 17.22 21.04
CA ARG A 124 -20.59 17.11 22.49
C ARG A 124 -19.43 17.70 23.30
N PRO A 125 -19.71 18.47 24.37
CA PRO A 125 -18.67 19.01 25.24
C PRO A 125 -17.90 17.87 25.93
N ALA A 126 -16.61 18.12 26.22
CA ALA A 126 -15.71 17.12 26.80
C ALA A 126 -16.21 16.55 28.14
N THR A 127 -17.05 17.29 28.88
CA THR A 127 -17.68 16.86 30.13
C THR A 127 -18.74 15.77 29.95
N GLN A 128 -19.31 15.62 28.76
CA GLN A 128 -20.33 14.61 28.44
C GLN A 128 -19.74 13.34 27.80
N THR A 129 -18.44 13.35 27.50
CA THR A 129 -17.74 12.23 26.87
C THR A 129 -16.77 11.61 27.87
N LEU A 130 -16.66 10.27 27.87
CA LEU A 130 -15.71 9.56 28.74
C LEU A 130 -14.25 9.97 28.47
N TYR A 131 -13.93 10.23 27.21
CA TYR A 131 -12.61 10.66 26.76
C TYR A 131 -12.74 11.90 25.88
N ASN A 132 -11.69 12.71 25.82
CA ASN A 132 -11.64 13.85 24.92
C ASN A 132 -11.30 13.38 23.48
N TYR A 133 -12.32 12.97 22.72
CA TYR A 133 -12.15 12.51 21.33
C TYR A 133 -11.63 13.62 20.39
N ARG A 134 -12.03 14.87 20.63
CA ARG A 134 -11.63 16.04 19.83
C ARG A 134 -10.11 16.20 19.76
N ALA A 135 -9.43 15.95 20.89
CA ALA A 135 -7.98 16.08 20.99
C ALA A 135 -7.19 14.91 20.36
N LYS A 136 -7.87 13.84 19.90
CA LYS A 136 -7.21 12.63 19.37
C LYS A 136 -7.02 12.70 17.85
N ILE A 137 -7.87 13.43 17.14
CA ILE A 137 -7.82 13.53 15.67
C ILE A 137 -6.70 14.48 15.24
N GLU A 138 -5.74 13.96 14.48
CA GLU A 138 -4.65 14.75 13.88
C GLU A 138 -4.79 14.87 12.36
N THR A 139 -5.37 13.86 11.72
CA THR A 139 -5.55 13.79 10.26
C THR A 139 -7.00 13.46 9.95
N LEU A 140 -7.64 14.21 9.05
CA LEU A 140 -9.01 13.96 8.61
C LEU A 140 -9.05 13.80 7.09
N LEU A 141 -9.52 12.64 6.62
CA LEU A 141 -9.77 12.36 5.21
C LEU A 141 -11.27 12.43 4.95
N ILE A 142 -11.63 13.19 3.93
CA ILE A 142 -13.01 13.48 3.57
C ILE A 142 -13.22 13.04 2.13
N ASP A 143 -13.85 11.89 1.96
CA ASP A 143 -14.44 11.49 0.69
C ASP A 143 -15.73 12.31 0.47
N ILE A 144 -15.76 13.09 -0.60
CA ILE A 144 -16.89 13.96 -0.97
C ILE A 144 -18.21 13.20 -1.20
N HIS A 145 -18.15 11.91 -1.55
CA HIS A 145 -19.34 11.08 -1.77
C HIS A 145 -19.88 10.50 -0.47
N MET A 146 -19.03 10.35 0.56
CA MET A 146 -19.40 9.79 1.85
C MET A 146 -19.80 10.85 2.87
N VAL A 147 -19.16 12.03 2.83
CA VAL A 147 -19.35 13.08 3.82
C VAL A 147 -20.25 14.19 3.26
N PRO A 148 -21.47 14.37 3.79
CA PRO A 148 -22.35 15.41 3.30
C PRO A 148 -21.85 16.80 3.71
N LEU A 149 -22.01 17.80 2.83
CA LEU A 149 -21.51 19.17 3.03
C LEU A 149 -21.89 19.77 4.40
N HIS A 150 -23.14 19.58 4.85
CA HIS A 150 -23.62 20.12 6.12
C HIS A 150 -22.93 19.53 7.36
N ALA A 151 -22.28 18.36 7.24
CA ALA A 151 -21.53 17.75 8.34
C ALA A 151 -20.08 18.27 8.43
N LEU A 152 -19.51 18.80 7.34
CA LEU A 152 -18.10 19.20 7.27
C LEU A 152 -17.72 20.21 8.34
N LYS A 153 -18.55 21.24 8.52
CA LYS A 153 -18.33 22.27 9.54
C LYS A 153 -18.15 21.66 10.93
N TYR A 154 -19.05 20.75 11.32
CA TYR A 154 -19.05 20.14 12.65
C TYR A 154 -17.90 19.14 12.84
N LEU A 155 -17.48 18.47 11.76
CA LEU A 155 -16.33 17.58 11.77
C LEU A 155 -15.01 18.36 11.98
N ILE A 156 -14.87 19.53 11.38
CA ILE A 156 -13.61 20.29 11.36
C ILE A 156 -13.51 21.26 12.55
N GLN A 157 -14.58 21.99 12.86
CA GLN A 157 -14.55 23.11 13.81
C GLN A 157 -14.08 22.69 15.21
N SER A 158 -14.40 21.47 15.63
CA SER A 158 -14.12 20.99 16.99
C SER A 158 -12.75 20.35 17.16
N LEU A 159 -11.83 20.47 16.18
CA LEU A 159 -10.55 19.74 16.17
C LEU A 159 -9.35 20.67 16.47
N PRO A 160 -8.89 20.74 17.74
CA PRO A 160 -7.78 21.61 18.13
C PRO A 160 -6.40 21.11 17.68
N ARG A 161 -6.27 19.81 17.36
CA ARG A 161 -5.00 19.16 16.99
C ARG A 161 -4.93 18.72 15.53
N LEU A 162 -5.91 19.12 14.71
CA LEU A 162 -5.92 18.81 13.29
C LEU A 162 -4.71 19.46 12.62
N LYS A 163 -3.86 18.62 12.03
CA LYS A 163 -2.64 18.99 11.28
C LYS A 163 -2.82 18.76 9.79
N GLU A 164 -3.67 17.81 9.40
CA GLU A 164 -3.84 17.41 8.01
C GLU A 164 -5.31 17.27 7.68
N LEU A 165 -5.72 17.91 6.58
CA LEU A 165 -7.07 17.84 6.06
C LEU A 165 -6.99 17.56 4.57
N ILE A 166 -7.52 16.41 4.17
CA ILE A 166 -7.53 15.94 2.78
C ILE A 166 -8.99 15.80 2.36
N VAL A 167 -9.37 16.51 1.29
CA VAL A 167 -10.70 16.41 0.68
C VAL A 167 -10.50 15.82 -0.70
N TYR A 168 -10.92 14.57 -0.88
CA TYR A 168 -10.60 13.79 -2.07
C TYR A 168 -11.84 13.15 -2.67
N THR A 169 -11.69 12.65 -3.88
CA THR A 169 -12.68 11.85 -4.59
C THR A 169 -12.00 10.59 -5.13
N PRO A 170 -12.63 9.40 -5.04
CA PRO A 170 -12.10 8.17 -5.66
C PRO A 170 -11.88 8.28 -7.18
N LEU A 171 -12.46 9.30 -7.83
CA LEU A 171 -12.27 9.55 -9.26
C LEU A 171 -10.87 10.08 -9.61
N ASP A 172 -10.18 10.67 -8.63
CA ASP A 172 -8.82 11.21 -8.77
C ASP A 172 -7.79 10.23 -8.19
N GLN A 173 -8.15 8.94 -8.07
CA GLN A 173 -7.30 7.88 -7.51
C GLN A 173 -7.01 6.82 -8.57
N PRO A 174 -5.94 6.00 -8.39
CA PRO A 174 -5.66 4.87 -9.27
C PRO A 174 -6.90 4.00 -9.52
N PRO A 175 -7.16 3.57 -10.76
CA PRO A 175 -6.31 3.66 -11.96
C PRO A 175 -6.48 4.96 -12.80
N TYR A 176 -7.01 6.04 -12.23
CA TYR A 176 -7.10 7.36 -12.87
C TYR A 176 -7.89 7.44 -14.19
N ARG A 177 -8.78 6.49 -14.48
CA ARG A 177 -9.56 6.47 -15.73
C ARG A 177 -10.64 7.55 -15.84
N GLN A 178 -10.97 8.20 -14.73
CA GLN A 178 -12.11 9.12 -14.64
C GLN A 178 -11.66 10.56 -14.34
N LEU A 179 -10.41 10.93 -14.69
CA LEU A 179 -9.85 12.27 -14.48
C LEU A 179 -10.69 13.40 -15.13
N ASP A 180 -11.41 13.12 -16.21
CA ASP A 180 -12.27 14.12 -16.88
C ASP A 180 -13.74 14.12 -16.40
N LYS A 181 -14.12 13.17 -15.53
CA LYS A 181 -15.51 13.01 -15.12
C LYS A 181 -15.99 14.13 -14.22
N TYR A 182 -16.92 14.95 -14.72
CA TYR A 182 -17.50 16.04 -13.94
C TYR A 182 -18.12 15.58 -12.61
N VAL A 183 -17.88 16.37 -11.56
CA VAL A 183 -18.46 16.16 -10.23
C VAL A 183 -19.20 17.42 -9.79
N ARG A 184 -20.44 17.23 -9.33
CA ARG A 184 -21.26 18.32 -8.77
C ARG A 184 -20.92 18.57 -7.30
N TRP A 185 -19.68 18.95 -7.04
CA TRP A 185 -19.16 19.29 -5.71
C TRP A 185 -18.12 20.40 -5.86
N SER A 186 -18.09 21.34 -4.92
CA SER A 186 -17.05 22.38 -4.87
C SER A 186 -16.74 22.78 -3.45
N TYR A 187 -15.57 23.35 -3.23
CA TYR A 187 -15.15 23.81 -1.91
C TYR A 187 -16.16 24.81 -1.32
N ALA A 188 -16.75 24.44 -0.19
CA ALA A 188 -17.70 25.28 0.54
C ALA A 188 -16.97 26.22 1.51
N SER A 189 -17.51 27.44 1.70
CA SER A 189 -16.94 28.42 2.65
C SER A 189 -16.89 27.89 4.10
N ASP A 190 -17.76 26.93 4.42
CA ASP A 190 -17.86 26.31 5.74
C ASP A 190 -16.60 25.53 6.14
N ILE A 191 -15.85 24.99 5.17
CA ILE A 191 -14.58 24.28 5.42
C ILE A 191 -13.57 25.27 6.00
N PHE A 192 -13.38 26.41 5.31
CA PHE A 192 -12.40 27.42 5.69
C PHE A 192 -12.81 28.17 6.97
N LYS A 193 -14.09 28.53 7.10
CA LYS A 193 -14.63 29.13 8.33
C LYS A 193 -14.53 28.19 9.54
N ALA A 194 -14.64 26.88 9.34
CA ALA A 194 -14.46 25.92 10.42
C ALA A 194 -13.01 25.88 10.92
N LEU A 195 -12.03 26.24 10.09
CA LEU A 195 -10.62 26.34 10.48
C LEU A 195 -10.30 27.62 11.23
N GLU A 196 -11.05 28.69 11.00
CA GLU A 196 -10.92 29.97 11.72
C GLU A 196 -11.34 29.89 13.20
N PRO A 197 -11.01 30.89 14.03
CA PRO A 197 -11.56 31.02 15.38
C PRO A 197 -13.08 31.08 15.35
N SER A 198 -13.73 30.45 16.32
CA SER A 198 -15.18 30.55 16.47
C SER A 198 -15.59 31.96 16.91
N ILE A 199 -16.73 32.41 16.40
CA ILE A 199 -17.38 33.64 16.85
C ILE A 199 -17.75 33.49 18.34
N PRO A 200 -17.57 34.52 19.18
CA PRO A 200 -18.02 34.49 20.57
C PRO A 200 -19.51 34.19 20.68
N LEU A 201 -19.86 33.27 21.58
CA LEU A 201 -21.23 32.97 21.94
C LEU A 201 -21.86 34.18 22.67
N PRO A 202 -23.20 34.29 22.72
CA PRO A 202 -23.89 35.41 23.37
C PRO A 202 -23.54 35.59 24.86
N ASP A 203 -23.03 34.55 25.50
CA ASP A 203 -22.54 34.56 26.88
C ASP A 203 -21.07 35.02 27.02
N GLY A 204 -20.42 35.40 25.91
CA GLY A 204 -19.04 35.82 25.85
C GLY A 204 -18.02 34.68 25.82
N SER A 205 -18.46 33.41 25.87
CA SER A 205 -17.56 32.25 25.77
C SER A 205 -17.14 31.97 24.32
N ILE A 206 -15.92 31.50 24.13
CA ILE A 206 -15.37 31.15 22.80
C ILE A 206 -14.95 29.68 22.83
N ASP A 207 -15.67 28.82 22.11
CA ASP A 207 -15.38 27.38 22.02
C ASP A 207 -14.03 27.08 21.34
N LYS A 208 -13.64 27.92 20.37
CA LYS A 208 -12.39 27.83 19.62
C LYS A 208 -11.75 29.23 19.49
N PRO A 209 -10.90 29.64 20.44
CA PRO A 209 -10.30 30.97 20.44
C PRO A 209 -9.18 31.16 19.41
N PHE A 210 -8.60 30.07 18.90
CA PHE A 210 -7.48 30.10 17.98
C PHE A 210 -7.83 29.39 16.66
N PRO A 211 -7.25 29.81 15.53
CA PRO A 211 -7.41 29.08 14.28
C PRO A 211 -6.75 27.70 14.38
N THR A 212 -7.31 26.72 13.68
CA THR A 212 -6.66 25.44 13.42
C THR A 212 -5.60 25.68 12.37
N VAL A 213 -4.33 25.44 12.72
CA VAL A 213 -3.21 25.65 11.80
C VAL A 213 -2.78 24.31 11.22
N LEU A 214 -2.96 24.18 9.91
CA LEU A 214 -2.64 22.98 9.16
C LEU A 214 -1.15 22.91 8.82
N LYS A 215 -0.64 21.69 8.73
CA LYS A 215 0.69 21.31 8.24
C LYS A 215 0.63 20.66 6.86
N SER A 216 -0.48 20.02 6.52
CA SER A 216 -0.70 19.31 5.26
C SER A 216 -2.10 19.62 4.73
N TRP A 217 -2.20 19.89 3.43
CA TRP A 217 -3.43 20.20 2.72
C TRP A 217 -3.34 19.71 1.28
N GLU A 218 -4.46 19.24 0.75
CA GLU A 218 -4.61 18.76 -0.61
C GLU A 218 -5.69 19.57 -1.34
N TRP A 219 -5.32 20.09 -2.51
CA TRP A 219 -6.30 20.59 -3.47
C TRP A 219 -6.56 19.55 -4.56
N SER A 220 -7.82 19.38 -4.94
CA SER A 220 -8.18 18.73 -6.20
C SER A 220 -8.63 19.80 -7.20
N GLY A 221 -8.01 19.82 -8.37
CA GLY A 221 -8.33 20.74 -9.46
C GLY A 221 -9.78 20.60 -9.93
N ARG A 222 -10.34 19.39 -9.88
CA ARG A 222 -11.75 19.11 -10.19
C ARG A 222 -12.72 19.80 -9.23
N LEU A 223 -12.33 19.97 -7.97
CA LEU A 223 -13.19 20.50 -6.92
C LEU A 223 -13.13 22.03 -6.81
N ILE A 224 -12.28 22.67 -7.62
CA ILE A 224 -12.24 24.12 -7.77
C ILE A 224 -13.59 24.62 -8.31
N GLY A 225 -14.11 25.67 -7.68
CA GLY A 225 -15.45 26.18 -7.87
C GLY A 225 -16.06 26.66 -6.55
N GLY A 226 -17.28 27.19 -6.61
CA GLY A 226 -18.01 27.61 -5.41
C GLY A 226 -17.31 28.74 -4.66
N HIS A 227 -16.83 28.48 -3.44
CA HIS A 227 -16.09 29.48 -2.66
C HIS A 227 -14.68 29.74 -3.16
N VAL A 228 -14.14 28.82 -3.96
CA VAL A 228 -12.82 28.95 -4.62
C VAL A 228 -13.06 28.99 -6.13
N PRO A 229 -13.60 30.10 -6.67
CA PRO A 229 -14.06 30.15 -8.06
C PRO A 229 -12.92 30.03 -9.08
N THR A 230 -11.70 30.46 -8.72
CA THR A 230 -10.54 30.47 -9.60
C THR A 230 -9.26 30.13 -8.84
N LEU A 231 -8.17 29.85 -9.56
CA LEU A 231 -6.86 29.56 -8.97
C LEU A 231 -6.28 30.74 -8.19
N GLU A 232 -6.60 31.98 -8.59
CA GLU A 232 -6.19 33.18 -7.83
C GLU A 232 -6.81 33.20 -6.43
N SER A 233 -7.97 32.57 -6.25
CA SER A 233 -8.61 32.47 -4.93
C SER A 233 -7.77 31.64 -3.95
N ILE A 234 -6.99 30.68 -4.46
CA ILE A 234 -6.04 29.87 -3.67
C ILE A 234 -4.98 30.76 -3.03
N ILE A 235 -4.50 31.79 -3.74
CA ILE A 235 -3.51 32.75 -3.23
C ILE A 235 -4.02 33.41 -1.94
N GLY A 236 -5.27 33.89 -1.96
CA GLY A 236 -5.89 34.51 -0.79
C GLY A 236 -6.05 33.54 0.38
N ILE A 237 -6.42 32.28 0.10
CA ILE A 237 -6.58 31.24 1.13
C ILE A 237 -5.24 30.87 1.76
N HIS A 238 -4.17 30.72 0.97
CA HIS A 238 -2.83 30.42 1.48
C HIS A 238 -2.28 31.51 2.41
N GLN A 239 -2.73 32.76 2.26
CA GLN A 239 -2.35 33.87 3.13
C GLN A 239 -3.13 33.90 4.47
N THR A 240 -4.16 33.08 4.63
CA THR A 240 -4.95 33.03 5.87
C THR A 240 -4.22 32.30 7.00
N ALA A 241 -4.59 32.60 8.25
CA ALA A 241 -3.93 32.02 9.43
C ALA A 241 -3.91 30.47 9.45
N PRO A 242 -4.98 29.75 9.05
CA PRO A 242 -4.96 28.28 8.99
C PRO A 242 -3.87 27.66 8.11
N PHE A 243 -3.42 28.36 7.07
CA PHE A 243 -2.43 27.86 6.09
C PHE A 243 -1.01 28.41 6.33
N SER A 244 -0.84 29.33 7.29
CA SER A 244 0.44 30.02 7.55
C SER A 244 1.63 29.10 7.88
N LYS A 245 1.39 27.91 8.44
CA LYS A 245 2.43 26.91 8.77
C LYS A 245 2.33 25.64 7.93
N LEU A 246 1.73 25.74 6.74
CA LEU A 246 1.64 24.61 5.83
C LEU A 246 3.05 24.19 5.41
N THR A 247 3.37 22.91 5.60
CA THR A 247 4.67 22.30 5.28
C THR A 247 4.58 21.30 4.13
N LYS A 248 3.39 20.71 3.91
CA LYS A 248 3.06 19.81 2.81
C LYS A 248 1.88 20.38 2.03
N LEU A 249 2.03 20.49 0.71
CA LEU A 249 0.95 20.82 -0.21
C LEU A 249 0.85 19.71 -1.25
N ALA A 250 -0.36 19.19 -1.46
CA ALA A 250 -0.67 18.27 -2.55
C ALA A 250 -1.62 18.93 -3.55
N LEU A 251 -1.33 18.74 -4.83
CA LEU A 251 -2.09 19.27 -5.97
C LEU A 251 -2.45 18.10 -6.88
N THR A 252 -3.72 17.70 -6.84
CA THR A 252 -4.21 16.54 -7.58
C THR A 252 -5.13 17.00 -8.72
N ASN A 253 -4.97 16.40 -9.90
CA ASN A 253 -5.82 16.65 -11.07
C ASN A 253 -5.90 18.14 -11.49
N PHE A 254 -4.77 18.85 -11.48
CA PHE A 254 -4.67 20.19 -12.06
C PHE A 254 -4.27 20.08 -13.53
N GLN A 255 -5.22 20.38 -14.42
CA GLN A 255 -5.04 20.29 -15.87
C GLN A 255 -4.78 21.64 -16.52
N VAL A 256 -3.97 21.66 -17.57
CA VAL A 256 -3.84 22.83 -18.43
C VAL A 256 -5.12 23.06 -19.26
N PRO A 257 -5.55 24.32 -19.50
CA PRO A 257 -6.74 24.63 -20.31
C PRO A 257 -6.75 23.99 -21.70
N SER A 258 -5.60 23.91 -22.36
CA SER A 258 -5.48 23.34 -23.71
C SER A 258 -6.01 21.90 -23.82
N LEU A 259 -5.90 21.08 -22.75
CA LEU A 259 -6.44 19.72 -22.73
C LEU A 259 -7.97 19.68 -22.70
N SER A 260 -8.60 20.59 -21.95
CA SER A 260 -10.07 20.67 -21.92
C SER A 260 -10.64 21.15 -23.26
N ASN A 261 -9.83 21.89 -24.02
CA ASN A 261 -10.20 22.45 -25.32
C ASN A 261 -9.76 21.58 -26.51
N LEU A 262 -9.37 20.31 -26.31
CA LEU A 262 -8.94 19.41 -27.41
C LEU A 262 -9.99 19.27 -28.54
N HIS A 263 -11.28 19.36 -28.22
CA HIS A 263 -12.35 19.36 -29.24
C HIS A 263 -12.46 20.68 -30.02
N GLN A 264 -11.86 21.75 -29.50
CA GLN A 264 -11.67 23.05 -30.14
C GLN A 264 -10.20 23.23 -30.54
N ALA A 265 -9.54 22.13 -30.94
CA ALA A 265 -8.14 22.16 -31.35
C ALA A 265 -7.92 23.32 -32.34
N PRO A 266 -7.00 24.24 -32.03
CA PRO A 266 -6.73 25.36 -32.92
C PRO A 266 -6.27 24.82 -34.27
N ALA A 267 -6.99 25.15 -35.34
CA ALA A 267 -6.65 24.70 -36.69
C ALA A 267 -5.50 25.51 -37.31
N ASP A 268 -5.09 26.58 -36.64
CA ASP A 268 -4.08 27.56 -37.07
C ASP A 268 -3.01 27.80 -36.00
N GLU A 269 -1.80 28.18 -36.44
CA GLU A 269 -0.65 28.49 -35.57
C GLU A 269 -0.98 29.57 -34.51
N GLU A 270 -1.85 30.53 -34.86
CA GLU A 270 -2.28 31.58 -33.93
C GLU A 270 -3.15 31.04 -32.79
N GLY A 271 -3.97 30.03 -33.04
CA GLY A 271 -4.72 29.36 -32.00
C GLY A 271 -3.84 28.51 -31.08
N GLU A 272 -2.81 27.84 -31.61
CA GLU A 272 -1.83 27.10 -30.79
C GLU A 272 -1.06 28.04 -29.87
N LEU A 273 -0.61 29.19 -30.38
CA LEU A 273 0.06 30.22 -29.58
C LEU A 273 -0.84 30.77 -28.47
N ARG A 274 -2.14 30.93 -28.72
CA ARG A 274 -3.12 31.35 -27.70
C ARG A 274 -3.28 30.29 -26.62
N ALA A 275 -3.43 29.02 -26.97
CA ALA A 275 -3.52 27.93 -26.01
C ALA A 275 -2.26 27.86 -25.12
N LEU A 276 -1.07 27.95 -25.71
CA LEU A 276 0.21 28.00 -24.99
C LEU A 276 0.34 29.21 -24.06
N HIS A 277 -0.28 30.33 -24.40
CA HIS A 277 -0.33 31.51 -23.55
C HIS A 277 -1.28 31.30 -22.37
N GLU A 278 -2.48 30.80 -22.61
CA GLU A 278 -3.48 30.50 -21.58
C GLU A 278 -2.97 29.47 -20.57
N ASP A 279 -2.32 28.40 -21.05
CA ASP A 279 -1.65 27.40 -20.21
C ASP A 279 -0.56 28.06 -19.33
N GLY A 280 0.25 28.95 -19.93
CA GLY A 280 1.26 29.72 -19.22
C GLY A 280 0.68 30.57 -18.09
N VAL A 281 -0.44 31.26 -18.34
CA VAL A 281 -1.12 32.08 -17.32
C VAL A 281 -1.58 31.22 -16.14
N VAL A 282 -2.16 30.05 -16.41
CA VAL A 282 -2.58 29.11 -15.35
C VAL A 282 -1.40 28.62 -14.51
N ILE A 283 -0.31 28.25 -15.19
CA ILE A 283 0.94 27.80 -14.54
C ILE A 283 1.53 28.91 -13.67
N ASP A 284 1.58 30.15 -14.17
CA ASP A 284 2.11 31.30 -13.44
C ASP A 284 1.28 31.62 -12.19
N VAL A 285 -0.05 31.55 -12.30
CA VAL A 285 -0.96 31.75 -11.16
C VAL A 285 -0.77 30.66 -10.11
N LEU A 286 -0.64 29.40 -10.53
CA LEU A 286 -0.42 28.28 -9.62
C LEU A 286 0.95 28.39 -8.93
N ALA A 287 2.02 28.68 -9.67
CA ALA A 287 3.33 28.94 -9.12
C ALA A 287 3.30 30.08 -8.10
N LYS A 288 2.59 31.16 -8.41
CA LYS A 288 2.37 32.28 -7.48
C LYS A 288 1.63 31.83 -6.22
N ALA A 289 0.62 30.97 -6.33
CA ALA A 289 -0.10 30.41 -5.18
C ALA A 289 0.80 29.54 -4.30
N ILE A 290 1.66 28.70 -4.89
CA ILE A 290 2.63 27.89 -4.16
C ILE A 290 3.65 28.78 -3.45
N SER A 291 4.15 29.83 -4.11
CA SER A 291 5.16 30.74 -3.53
C SER A 291 4.68 31.53 -2.30
N GLN A 292 3.35 31.62 -2.06
CA GLN A 292 2.83 32.24 -0.84
C GLN A 292 3.14 31.43 0.42
N LEU A 293 3.44 30.13 0.28
CA LEU A 293 3.66 29.21 1.39
C LEU A 293 5.13 29.20 1.80
N GLY A 294 5.54 30.19 2.60
CA GLY A 294 6.95 30.37 3.00
C GLY A 294 7.57 29.22 3.82
N ASN A 295 6.75 28.33 4.39
CA ASN A 295 7.20 27.18 5.19
C ASN A 295 7.10 25.84 4.43
N LEU A 296 6.76 25.88 3.14
CA LEU A 296 6.58 24.69 2.32
C LEU A 296 7.90 23.93 2.17
N ASN A 297 7.88 22.64 2.49
CA ASN A 297 9.04 21.76 2.40
C ASN A 297 8.74 20.48 1.60
N HIS A 298 7.47 20.09 1.49
CA HIS A 298 7.01 18.91 0.78
C HIS A 298 5.96 19.33 -0.25
N LEU A 299 6.21 19.02 -1.51
CA LEU A 299 5.27 19.28 -2.60
C LEU A 299 4.92 17.98 -3.32
N VAL A 300 3.63 17.72 -3.49
CA VAL A 300 3.09 16.56 -4.21
C VAL A 300 2.28 17.06 -5.40
N PHE A 301 2.55 16.50 -6.57
CA PHE A 301 1.68 16.60 -7.73
C PHE A 301 1.21 15.22 -8.13
N GLU A 302 -0.10 15.08 -8.32
CA GLU A 302 -0.73 13.82 -8.69
C GLU A 302 -1.63 14.04 -9.90
N SER A 303 -1.43 13.24 -10.95
CA SER A 303 -2.24 13.27 -12.18
C SER A 303 -2.45 14.69 -12.74
N SER A 304 -1.42 15.53 -12.70
CA SER A 304 -1.54 16.97 -13.01
C SER A 304 -0.66 17.37 -14.19
N THR A 305 -1.24 17.83 -15.28
CA THR A 305 -0.53 18.20 -16.52
C THR A 305 0.07 19.61 -16.48
N VAL A 306 -0.37 20.44 -15.52
CA VAL A 306 0.32 21.71 -15.23
C VAL A 306 1.77 21.50 -14.76
N MET A 307 2.12 20.30 -14.31
CA MET A 307 3.47 19.92 -13.94
C MET A 307 4.27 19.56 -15.20
N ASN A 308 4.94 20.55 -15.77
CA ASN A 308 5.76 20.45 -16.98
C ASN A 308 7.04 21.29 -16.87
N ASP A 309 7.79 21.40 -17.97
CA ASP A 309 9.02 22.18 -18.12
C ASP A 309 8.90 23.66 -17.72
N ARG A 310 7.70 24.25 -17.81
CA ARG A 310 7.44 25.64 -17.40
C ARG A 310 7.20 25.78 -15.91
N LEU A 311 6.47 24.86 -15.27
CA LEU A 311 6.18 24.96 -13.84
C LEU A 311 7.39 24.57 -12.98
N LEU A 312 8.14 23.55 -13.37
CA LEU A 312 9.33 23.06 -12.65
C LEU A 312 10.28 24.18 -12.18
N PRO A 313 10.77 25.09 -13.05
CA PRO A 313 11.70 26.15 -12.64
C PRO A 313 11.08 27.22 -11.74
N LEU A 314 9.74 27.29 -11.64
CA LEU A 314 9.02 28.26 -10.82
C LEU A 314 8.73 27.73 -9.40
N LEU A 315 9.05 26.47 -9.11
CA LEU A 315 8.86 25.87 -7.81
C LEU A 315 9.81 26.48 -6.75
N PRO A 316 9.48 26.37 -5.44
CA PRO A 316 10.37 26.86 -4.40
C PRO A 316 11.72 26.11 -4.36
N GLN A 317 12.83 26.85 -4.23
CA GLN A 317 14.19 26.28 -4.18
C GLN A 317 14.54 25.50 -2.90
N LYS A 318 13.75 25.66 -1.83
CA LYS A 318 14.03 25.07 -0.50
C LYS A 318 13.21 23.80 -0.22
N LEU A 319 12.71 23.13 -1.26
CA LEU A 319 11.95 21.90 -1.11
C LEU A 319 12.85 20.75 -0.66
N GLY A 320 12.52 20.15 0.49
CA GLY A 320 13.16 18.95 0.99
C GLY A 320 12.53 17.65 0.46
N HIS A 321 11.29 17.69 -0.03
CA HIS A 321 10.58 16.54 -0.58
C HIS A 321 9.78 16.94 -1.81
N LEU A 322 9.99 16.21 -2.91
CA LEU A 322 9.21 16.34 -4.15
C LEU A 322 8.65 14.97 -4.52
N GLU A 323 7.34 14.91 -4.72
CA GLU A 323 6.62 13.71 -5.12
C GLU A 323 5.82 14.01 -6.39
N LEU A 324 6.10 13.27 -7.46
CA LEU A 324 5.42 13.35 -8.74
C LEU A 324 4.77 12.00 -9.02
N ILE A 325 3.44 11.97 -9.05
CA ILE A 325 2.63 10.77 -9.21
C ILE A 325 1.81 10.91 -10.49
N ASN A 326 1.94 9.97 -11.41
CA ASN A 326 1.15 9.93 -12.64
C ASN A 326 1.16 11.27 -13.42
N CYS A 327 2.30 11.98 -13.43
CA CYS A 327 2.48 13.22 -14.18
C CYS A 327 3.10 12.92 -15.54
N TRP A 328 2.34 13.12 -16.61
CA TRP A 328 2.71 12.64 -17.96
C TRP A 328 3.64 13.58 -18.72
N GLU A 329 3.65 14.86 -18.40
CA GLU A 329 4.40 15.88 -19.15
C GLU A 329 5.88 15.96 -18.75
N ILE A 330 6.29 15.24 -17.69
CA ILE A 330 7.65 15.34 -17.14
C ILE A 330 8.59 14.34 -17.82
N LYS A 331 9.63 14.89 -18.46
CA LYS A 331 10.73 14.13 -19.07
C LYS A 331 12.01 14.25 -18.25
N SER A 332 12.94 13.33 -18.46
CA SER A 332 14.22 13.30 -17.76
C SER A 332 15.08 14.53 -18.01
N GLU A 333 15.02 15.12 -19.19
CA GLU A 333 15.76 16.35 -19.51
C GLU A 333 15.26 17.54 -18.66
N ASP A 334 13.95 17.69 -18.56
CA ASP A 334 13.31 18.75 -17.77
C ASP A 334 13.58 18.57 -16.28
N LEU A 335 13.47 17.33 -15.79
CA LEU A 335 13.80 16.98 -14.41
C LEU A 335 15.28 17.26 -14.11
N THR A 336 16.20 16.90 -15.01
CA THR A 336 17.64 17.17 -14.84
C THR A 336 17.93 18.67 -14.73
N ARG A 337 17.31 19.49 -15.60
CA ARG A 337 17.43 20.96 -15.54
C ARG A 337 16.90 21.51 -14.22
N PHE A 338 15.79 20.98 -13.73
CA PHE A 338 15.23 21.33 -12.42
C PHE A 338 16.16 20.93 -11.27
N LEU A 339 16.63 19.69 -11.22
CA LEU A 339 17.48 19.19 -10.13
C LEU A 339 18.80 19.96 -10.04
N ARG A 340 19.36 20.43 -11.15
CA ARG A 340 20.57 21.28 -11.14
C ARG A 340 20.40 22.59 -10.39
N THR A 341 19.18 23.12 -10.30
CA THR A 341 18.87 24.40 -9.65
C THR A 341 18.18 24.25 -8.30
N HIS A 342 17.37 23.21 -8.11
CA HIS A 342 16.52 23.01 -6.93
C HIS A 342 16.92 21.78 -6.10
N GLY A 343 17.72 20.88 -6.64
CA GLY A 343 18.08 19.59 -6.02
C GLY A 343 18.98 19.69 -4.78
N GLY A 344 19.69 20.81 -4.60
CA GLY A 344 20.65 20.98 -3.49
C GLY A 344 20.05 20.86 -2.08
N SER A 345 18.76 21.14 -1.91
CA SER A 345 18.07 21.00 -0.62
C SER A 345 17.20 19.74 -0.51
N LEU A 346 17.05 19.00 -1.61
CA LEU A 346 16.16 17.87 -1.73
C LEU A 346 16.71 16.67 -0.92
N ARG A 347 15.83 16.05 -0.13
CA ARG A 347 16.13 14.88 0.70
C ARG A 347 15.37 13.65 0.28
N THR A 348 14.17 13.82 -0.26
CA THR A 348 13.36 12.73 -0.78
C THR A 348 12.83 13.10 -2.16
N LEU A 349 13.01 12.18 -3.10
CA LEU A 349 12.47 12.27 -4.45
C LEU A 349 11.63 11.01 -4.71
N SER A 350 10.34 11.19 -4.93
CA SER A 350 9.38 10.12 -5.22
C SER A 350 8.78 10.33 -6.60
N LEU A 351 9.02 9.38 -7.51
CA LEU A 351 8.67 9.45 -8.92
C LEU A 351 7.83 8.22 -9.29
N LEU A 352 6.52 8.33 -9.16
CA LEU A 352 5.62 7.18 -9.24
C LEU A 352 4.76 7.27 -10.49
N HIS A 353 4.77 6.23 -11.32
CA HIS A 353 3.86 6.08 -12.46
C HIS A 353 3.96 7.19 -13.53
N ASN A 354 5.13 7.83 -13.68
CA ASN A 354 5.34 8.91 -14.66
C ASN A 354 5.75 8.31 -16.01
N GLN A 355 4.80 8.21 -16.95
CA GLN A 355 4.94 7.44 -18.20
C GLN A 355 6.01 7.97 -19.17
N SER A 356 6.32 9.27 -19.11
CA SER A 356 7.32 9.94 -19.97
C SER A 356 8.70 10.07 -19.33
N LEU A 357 8.88 9.57 -18.11
CA LEU A 357 10.11 9.75 -17.33
C LEU A 357 10.95 8.47 -17.35
N ASP A 358 12.10 8.53 -18.03
CA ASP A 358 13.12 7.48 -18.03
C ASP A 358 14.12 7.66 -16.86
N LEU A 359 15.20 6.88 -16.84
CA LEU A 359 16.24 6.90 -15.79
C LEU A 359 17.46 7.76 -16.15
N ALA A 360 17.48 8.47 -17.28
CA ALA A 360 18.64 9.21 -17.76
C ALA A 360 19.08 10.33 -16.78
N PHE A 361 18.16 10.90 -16.00
CA PHE A 361 18.49 11.92 -15.00
C PHE A 361 19.39 11.39 -13.86
N LEU A 362 19.52 10.08 -13.71
CA LEU A 362 20.38 9.46 -12.69
C LEU A 362 21.87 9.70 -12.93
N THR A 363 22.29 10.01 -14.15
CA THR A 363 23.70 10.23 -14.51
C THR A 363 24.30 11.42 -13.76
N ASP A 364 23.52 12.48 -13.53
CA ASP A 364 23.93 13.70 -12.84
C ASP A 364 23.42 13.78 -11.39
N LEU A 365 22.82 12.71 -10.86
CA LEU A 365 22.09 12.75 -9.58
C LEU A 365 23.00 13.08 -8.39
N ALA A 366 24.22 12.54 -8.35
CA ALA A 366 25.18 12.83 -7.28
C ALA A 366 25.57 14.31 -7.21
N GLU A 367 25.70 14.96 -8.37
CA GLU A 367 26.09 16.37 -8.47
C GLU A 367 24.90 17.31 -8.22
N THR A 368 23.74 16.97 -8.76
CA THR A 368 22.53 17.81 -8.68
C THR A 368 21.84 17.71 -7.33
N CYS A 369 21.86 16.54 -6.68
CA CYS A 369 21.15 16.27 -5.42
C CYS A 369 22.08 15.71 -4.33
N PRO A 370 23.10 16.45 -3.88
CA PRO A 370 24.11 15.95 -2.94
C PRO A 370 23.56 15.62 -1.54
N GLY A 371 22.37 16.14 -1.19
CA GLY A 371 21.70 15.91 0.10
C GLY A 371 20.62 14.83 0.07
N LEU A 372 20.42 14.15 -1.06
CA LEU A 372 19.35 13.18 -1.26
C LEU A 372 19.54 11.96 -0.36
N ARG A 373 18.48 11.58 0.34
CA ARG A 373 18.45 10.43 1.28
C ARG A 373 17.57 9.31 0.78
N GLU A 374 16.51 9.64 0.07
CA GLU A 374 15.52 8.67 -0.37
C GLU A 374 15.17 8.91 -1.83
N LEU A 375 15.37 7.89 -2.65
CA LEU A 375 14.93 7.84 -4.04
C LEU A 375 13.93 6.70 -4.17
N HIS A 376 12.69 7.05 -4.50
CA HIS A 376 11.62 6.10 -4.77
C HIS A 376 11.14 6.29 -6.20
N MET A 377 11.07 5.21 -6.97
CA MET A 377 10.59 5.28 -8.33
C MET A 377 9.81 4.01 -8.67
N ASN A 378 8.66 4.18 -9.32
CA ASN A 378 7.83 3.07 -9.77
C ASN A 378 7.45 3.30 -11.24
N LEU A 379 7.92 2.44 -12.12
CA LEU A 379 7.71 2.52 -13.57
C LEU A 379 6.55 1.63 -14.07
N SER A 380 5.62 1.26 -13.17
CA SER A 380 4.32 0.73 -13.59
C SER A 380 3.40 1.87 -14.01
N TYR A 381 2.61 1.70 -15.07
CA TYR A 381 1.69 2.73 -15.54
C TYR A 381 0.25 2.21 -15.54
N TYR A 382 -0.69 3.14 -15.41
CA TYR A 382 -2.11 2.84 -15.41
C TYR A 382 -2.66 2.87 -16.84
N ARG A 383 -3.61 1.99 -17.13
CA ARG A 383 -4.31 2.01 -18.42
C ARG A 383 -5.38 3.08 -18.39
N HIS A 384 -5.42 3.95 -19.39
CA HIS A 384 -6.46 4.98 -19.49
C HIS A 384 -7.78 4.37 -19.97
N HIS A 385 -7.70 3.32 -20.79
CA HIS A 385 -8.87 2.63 -21.33
C HIS A 385 -8.90 1.17 -20.89
N ASP A 386 -10.08 0.66 -20.52
CA ASP A 386 -10.24 -0.74 -20.13
C ASP A 386 -9.95 -1.71 -21.30
N SER A 387 -10.18 -1.26 -22.53
CA SER A 387 -10.13 -2.07 -23.75
C SER A 387 -8.81 -1.98 -24.53
N VAL A 388 -7.92 -1.04 -24.20
CA VAL A 388 -6.66 -0.80 -24.91
C VAL A 388 -5.50 -0.87 -23.91
N ASN A 389 -4.40 -1.50 -24.32
CA ASN A 389 -3.16 -1.43 -23.54
C ASN A 389 -2.39 -0.16 -23.94
N ASP A 390 -2.70 0.94 -23.28
CA ASP A 390 -2.03 2.25 -23.44
C ASP A 390 -1.10 2.56 -22.25
N ALA A 391 -0.84 1.58 -21.40
CA ALA A 391 0.07 1.69 -20.26
C ALA A 391 1.54 1.46 -20.63
N ASP A 392 1.94 1.55 -21.90
CA ASP A 392 3.34 1.39 -22.33
C ASP A 392 4.14 2.68 -22.09
N PRO A 393 5.45 2.63 -21.84
CA PRO A 393 6.23 3.84 -21.60
C PRO A 393 6.22 4.74 -22.84
N MET A 394 6.31 6.05 -22.63
CA MET A 394 6.45 7.04 -23.70
C MET A 394 7.91 7.30 -24.09
N TYR A 395 8.84 6.47 -23.61
CA TYR A 395 10.26 6.47 -23.94
C TYR A 395 10.66 5.14 -24.60
N GLU A 396 11.69 5.17 -25.45
CA GLU A 396 12.18 3.96 -26.13
C GLU A 396 13.04 3.08 -25.23
N GLN A 397 13.91 3.69 -24.43
CA GLN A 397 14.78 2.98 -23.51
C GLN A 397 14.79 3.65 -22.13
N ALA A 398 14.66 2.87 -21.05
CA ALA A 398 14.72 3.41 -19.70
C ALA A 398 16.11 3.96 -19.35
N LEU A 399 17.17 3.36 -19.89
CA LEU A 399 18.55 3.83 -19.74
C LEU A 399 19.40 3.32 -20.90
N LEU A 400 20.29 4.16 -21.44
CA LEU A 400 21.26 3.76 -22.45
C LEU A 400 22.54 3.19 -21.80
N PRO A 401 23.30 2.29 -22.46
CA PRO A 401 24.51 1.70 -21.90
C PRO A 401 25.64 2.69 -21.55
N ASP A 402 25.68 3.86 -22.19
CA ASP A 402 26.63 4.94 -21.92
C ASP A 402 26.20 5.86 -20.77
N GLN A 403 24.94 5.77 -20.34
CA GLN A 403 24.38 6.56 -19.25
C GLN A 403 24.63 5.87 -17.91
N ILE A 404 25.79 6.11 -17.32
CA ILE A 404 26.19 5.53 -16.04
C ILE A 404 25.57 6.34 -14.87
N PRO A 405 24.72 5.73 -14.02
CA PRO A 405 24.15 6.42 -12.86
C PRO A 405 25.22 6.87 -11.84
N THR A 406 25.00 8.01 -11.20
CA THR A 406 25.82 8.49 -10.09
C THR A 406 25.00 8.60 -8.80
N TRP A 407 25.58 8.16 -7.67
CA TRP A 407 24.83 8.01 -6.42
C TRP A 407 25.33 8.96 -5.33
N PRO A 408 24.49 9.89 -4.81
CA PRO A 408 24.84 10.74 -3.68
C PRO A 408 25.21 9.95 -2.42
N SER A 409 26.26 10.38 -1.70
CA SER A 409 26.75 9.68 -0.51
C SER A 409 25.79 9.67 0.69
N THR A 410 24.81 10.57 0.70
CA THR A 410 23.80 10.69 1.75
C THR A 410 22.63 9.73 1.60
N LEU A 411 22.58 8.94 0.51
CA LEU A 411 21.49 8.01 0.23
C LEU A 411 21.36 6.95 1.33
N ARG A 412 20.11 6.73 1.73
CA ARG A 412 19.66 5.76 2.74
C ARG A 412 18.73 4.73 2.15
N VAL A 413 17.90 5.15 1.20
CA VAL A 413 16.90 4.32 0.54
C VAL A 413 17.01 4.54 -0.96
N ILE A 414 17.20 3.44 -1.69
CA ILE A 414 17.01 3.37 -3.13
C ILE A 414 15.95 2.30 -3.35
N ASN A 415 14.79 2.69 -3.86
CA ASN A 415 13.75 1.77 -4.29
C ASN A 415 13.30 2.13 -5.70
N ILE A 416 13.68 1.32 -6.70
CA ILE A 416 13.29 1.51 -8.10
C ILE A 416 12.62 0.23 -8.56
N GLU A 417 11.33 0.33 -8.83
CA GLU A 417 10.48 -0.80 -9.16
C GLU A 417 9.99 -0.76 -10.61
N HIS A 418 9.86 -1.95 -11.21
CA HIS A 418 9.28 -2.18 -12.54
C HIS A 418 10.03 -1.51 -13.69
N ILE A 419 11.36 -1.42 -13.59
CA ILE A 419 12.20 -0.95 -14.70
C ILE A 419 12.00 -1.90 -15.89
N ARG A 420 11.69 -1.38 -17.07
CA ARG A 420 11.52 -2.15 -18.31
C ARG A 420 12.10 -1.37 -19.48
N ASP A 421 12.13 -2.02 -20.64
CA ASP A 421 12.59 -1.43 -21.90
C ASP A 421 14.03 -0.90 -21.81
N TRP A 422 14.96 -1.75 -21.36
CA TRP A 422 16.40 -1.48 -21.37
C TRP A 422 17.17 -2.73 -21.77
N SER A 423 18.39 -2.56 -22.28
CA SER A 423 19.22 -3.68 -22.72
C SER A 423 19.88 -4.41 -21.54
N VAL A 424 20.39 -5.63 -21.77
CA VAL A 424 21.13 -6.38 -20.74
C VAL A 424 22.38 -5.61 -20.32
N GLU A 425 23.08 -5.01 -21.28
CA GLU A 425 24.27 -4.19 -21.05
C GLU A 425 23.94 -2.97 -20.18
N ALA A 426 22.84 -2.27 -20.46
CA ALA A 426 22.40 -1.13 -19.66
C ALA A 426 22.07 -1.54 -18.21
N ALA A 427 21.40 -2.68 -18.03
CA ALA A 427 21.09 -3.22 -16.71
C ALA A 427 22.36 -3.62 -15.93
N GLU A 428 23.33 -4.26 -16.58
CA GLU A 428 24.63 -4.60 -15.98
C GLU A 428 25.41 -3.35 -15.58
N VAL A 429 25.46 -2.33 -16.45
CA VAL A 429 26.08 -1.03 -16.15
C VAL A 429 25.41 -0.37 -14.95
N PHE A 430 24.07 -0.40 -14.89
CA PHE A 430 23.30 0.11 -13.77
C PHE A 430 23.67 -0.61 -12.46
N PHE A 431 23.65 -1.95 -12.43
CA PHE A 431 24.00 -2.71 -11.23
C PHE A 431 25.46 -2.52 -10.83
N GLN A 432 26.37 -2.49 -11.80
CA GLN A 432 27.79 -2.26 -11.55
C GLN A 432 28.04 -0.86 -10.97
N SER A 433 27.29 0.16 -11.39
CA SER A 433 27.41 1.52 -10.85
C SER A 433 27.16 1.57 -9.33
N LEU A 434 26.19 0.79 -8.83
CA LEU A 434 25.88 0.67 -7.41
C LEU A 434 27.03 -0.02 -6.67
N ILE A 435 27.52 -1.16 -7.17
CA ILE A 435 28.63 -1.89 -6.55
C ILE A 435 29.89 -1.02 -6.49
N ASN A 436 30.21 -0.32 -7.57
CA ASN A 436 31.36 0.59 -7.63
C ASN A 436 31.22 1.74 -6.63
N SER A 437 29.99 2.18 -6.35
CA SER A 437 29.69 3.26 -5.41
C SER A 437 29.54 2.81 -3.97
N ALA A 438 29.66 1.51 -3.67
CA ALA A 438 29.42 0.97 -2.33
C ALA A 438 30.26 1.64 -1.23
N GLY A 439 31.53 1.95 -1.50
CA GLY A 439 32.41 2.68 -0.57
C GLY A 439 31.97 4.12 -0.31
N ASN A 440 31.23 4.73 -1.23
CA ASN A 440 30.72 6.09 -1.14
C ASN A 440 29.28 6.17 -0.62
N LEU A 441 28.66 5.03 -0.26
CA LEU A 441 27.27 4.94 0.24
C LEU A 441 27.22 4.46 1.71
N PRO A 442 27.86 5.17 2.66
CA PRO A 442 27.99 4.72 4.06
C PRO A 442 26.63 4.64 4.78
N ASP A 443 25.66 5.42 4.33
CA ASP A 443 24.36 5.58 4.97
C ASP A 443 23.25 4.71 4.35
N LEU A 444 23.54 3.95 3.28
CA LEU A 444 22.53 3.11 2.63
C LEU A 444 22.03 2.01 3.58
N ARG A 445 20.70 1.93 3.76
CA ARG A 445 20.01 0.99 4.66
C ARG A 445 19.00 0.11 3.93
N HIS A 446 18.49 0.56 2.78
CA HIS A 446 17.50 -0.16 1.99
C HIS A 446 17.84 -0.05 0.51
N LEU A 447 17.94 -1.19 -0.16
CA LEU A 447 18.16 -1.29 -1.59
C LEU A 447 17.11 -2.24 -2.18
N GLY A 448 16.19 -1.70 -2.98
CA GLY A 448 15.17 -2.44 -3.71
C GLY A 448 15.25 -2.11 -5.18
N ILE A 449 15.57 -3.09 -6.04
CA ILE A 449 15.57 -2.93 -7.49
C ILE A 449 14.75 -4.06 -8.10
N LYS A 450 13.69 -3.72 -8.83
CA LYS A 450 12.90 -4.68 -9.61
C LYS A 450 13.03 -4.35 -11.09
N ALA A 451 13.74 -5.19 -11.81
CA ALA A 451 14.05 -5.05 -13.21
C ALA A 451 13.31 -6.07 -14.07
N MET A 452 12.94 -5.64 -15.28
CA MET A 452 12.33 -6.46 -16.31
C MET A 452 13.19 -6.45 -17.56
N LEU A 453 13.62 -7.64 -17.99
CA LEU A 453 14.50 -7.82 -19.14
C LEU A 453 13.91 -8.87 -20.06
N ASN A 454 13.78 -8.58 -21.35
CA ASN A 454 13.27 -9.59 -22.28
C ASN A 454 14.35 -10.60 -22.68
N ILE A 455 14.73 -11.48 -21.76
CA ILE A 455 15.75 -12.52 -21.95
C ILE A 455 15.21 -13.94 -21.66
N PRO A 456 15.82 -14.99 -22.26
CA PRO A 456 15.48 -16.38 -21.97
C PRO A 456 15.54 -16.70 -20.47
N TRP A 457 14.69 -17.61 -20.00
CA TRP A 457 14.54 -17.90 -18.56
C TRP A 457 15.84 -18.39 -17.90
N GLN A 458 16.68 -19.13 -18.63
CA GLN A 458 17.99 -19.60 -18.14
C GLN A 458 18.95 -18.43 -17.89
N ALA A 459 19.14 -17.55 -18.88
CA ALA A 459 19.97 -16.36 -18.76
C ALA A 459 19.49 -15.46 -17.62
N ARG A 460 18.18 -15.34 -17.45
CA ARG A 460 17.56 -14.60 -16.34
C ARG A 460 17.84 -15.20 -14.98
N ALA A 461 17.75 -16.52 -14.84
CA ALA A 461 18.05 -17.21 -13.59
C ALA A 461 19.51 -17.01 -13.20
N THR A 462 20.44 -17.16 -14.16
CA THR A 462 21.87 -16.89 -13.98
C THR A 462 22.12 -15.44 -13.56
N MET A 463 21.58 -14.47 -14.31
CA MET A 463 21.74 -13.04 -14.01
C MET A 463 21.17 -12.68 -12.63
N ARG A 464 19.97 -13.18 -12.31
CA ARG A 464 19.34 -12.95 -11.01
C ARG A 464 20.20 -13.48 -9.86
N GLN A 465 20.71 -14.71 -9.99
CA GLN A 465 21.55 -15.32 -8.97
C GLN A 465 22.86 -14.54 -8.81
N GLU A 466 23.55 -14.27 -9.91
CA GLU A 466 24.82 -13.55 -9.91
C GLU A 466 24.72 -12.16 -9.27
N TRP A 467 23.75 -11.35 -9.71
CA TRP A 467 23.62 -9.98 -9.20
C TRP A 467 23.04 -9.93 -7.80
N ARG A 468 22.13 -10.84 -7.45
CA ARG A 468 21.63 -10.92 -6.07
C ARG A 468 22.75 -11.30 -5.10
N ASP A 469 23.53 -12.33 -5.42
CA ASP A 469 24.63 -12.78 -4.56
C ASP A 469 25.71 -11.69 -4.42
N LYS A 470 26.06 -10.99 -5.52
CA LYS A 470 26.96 -9.83 -5.49
C LYS A 470 26.44 -8.69 -4.63
N MET A 471 25.17 -8.31 -4.79
CA MET A 471 24.56 -7.21 -4.04
C MET A 471 24.40 -7.55 -2.55
N ASP A 472 24.00 -8.77 -2.23
CA ASP A 472 23.90 -9.24 -0.85
C ASP A 472 25.28 -9.23 -0.18
N MET A 473 26.31 -9.74 -0.85
CA MET A 473 27.68 -9.71 -0.34
C MET A 473 28.19 -8.28 -0.09
N VAL A 474 27.86 -7.33 -0.96
CA VAL A 474 28.36 -5.95 -0.86
C VAL A 474 27.55 -5.11 0.12
N PHE A 475 26.23 -5.23 0.16
CA PHE A 475 25.35 -4.31 0.89
C PHE A 475 24.64 -4.93 2.09
N LEU A 476 24.25 -6.21 2.03
CA LEU A 476 23.40 -6.80 3.07
C LEU A 476 24.15 -6.87 4.40
N ARG A 477 23.50 -6.38 5.45
CA ARG A 477 24.04 -6.46 6.79
C ARG A 477 24.08 -7.92 7.25
N PRO A 478 25.23 -8.41 7.74
CA PRO A 478 25.30 -9.73 8.36
C PRO A 478 24.28 -9.82 9.52
N PHE A 479 23.40 -10.82 9.44
CA PHE A 479 22.41 -11.03 10.49
C PHE A 479 23.11 -11.41 11.80
N THR A 480 22.84 -10.63 12.84
CA THR A 480 23.23 -10.96 14.21
C THR A 480 21.96 -11.24 15.01
N PRO A 481 21.77 -12.47 15.54
CA PRO A 481 20.56 -12.79 16.26
C PRO A 481 20.40 -11.83 17.44
N PRO A 482 19.21 -11.25 17.65
CA PRO A 482 18.98 -10.40 18.80
C PRO A 482 19.26 -11.21 20.07
N ARG A 483 19.82 -10.55 21.09
CA ARG A 483 19.99 -11.18 22.40
C ARG A 483 18.61 -11.63 22.88
N ASN A 484 18.50 -12.90 23.29
CA ASN A 484 17.26 -13.45 23.84
C ASN A 484 16.86 -12.65 25.08
N PHE A 485 16.00 -11.64 24.91
CA PHE A 485 15.31 -10.98 26.02
C PHE A 485 14.10 -11.83 26.41
N THR A 486 14.34 -13.04 26.88
CA THR A 486 13.29 -13.81 27.53
C THR A 486 12.96 -13.16 28.86
N THR A 487 11.77 -12.55 28.97
CA THR A 487 11.12 -12.23 30.26
C THR A 487 10.81 -13.50 31.06
N LEU A 488 10.87 -14.66 30.42
CA LEU A 488 10.92 -15.96 31.07
C LEU A 488 12.29 -16.12 31.71
N ARG A 489 12.36 -15.92 33.04
CA ARG A 489 13.49 -16.35 33.85
C ARG A 489 13.77 -17.81 33.50
N SER A 490 14.95 -18.09 32.93
CA SER A 490 15.42 -19.46 32.82
C SER A 490 15.33 -20.07 34.23
N THR A 491 14.70 -21.24 34.34
CA THR A 491 14.73 -22.00 35.59
C THR A 491 16.19 -22.13 36.03
N PRO A 492 16.54 -21.87 37.30
CA PRO A 492 17.92 -22.02 37.75
C PRO A 492 18.35 -23.45 37.42
N THR A 493 19.30 -23.59 36.51
CA THR A 493 19.94 -24.87 36.24
C THR A 493 20.58 -25.28 37.56
N GLU A 494 20.08 -26.35 38.18
CA GLU A 494 20.73 -26.95 39.35
C GLU A 494 22.18 -27.24 38.98
N GLU A 495 23.12 -26.66 39.73
CA GLU A 495 24.53 -26.94 39.55
C GLU A 495 24.79 -28.44 39.76
N PRO A 496 25.52 -29.11 38.85
CA PRO A 496 25.90 -30.49 39.04
C PRO A 496 26.93 -30.57 40.18
N TRP A 497 26.58 -31.35 41.19
CA TRP A 497 27.40 -31.65 42.36
C TRP A 497 28.77 -32.23 41.95
N PRO A 498 29.86 -31.86 42.65
CA PRO A 498 31.20 -32.36 42.32
C PRO A 498 31.43 -33.74 42.95
N THR A 499 31.41 -34.80 42.14
CA THR A 499 31.89 -36.13 42.56
C THR A 499 33.41 -36.24 42.43
N LYS A 500 34.04 -36.43 43.58
CA LYS A 500 35.49 -36.56 43.75
C LYS A 500 36.00 -37.97 43.38
N SER A 501 37.20 -37.95 42.79
CA SER A 501 38.32 -38.91 42.93
C SER A 501 38.20 -40.37 42.42
N SER A 502 38.93 -40.60 41.31
CA SER A 502 39.72 -41.79 40.88
C SER A 502 40.44 -42.54 42.03
N PRO A 503 40.97 -43.81 41.91
CA PRO A 503 41.84 -44.22 40.79
C PRO A 503 42.06 -45.74 40.43
N ARG A 504 42.79 -45.94 39.30
CA ARG A 504 43.70 -47.08 38.91
C ARG A 504 43.03 -48.38 38.37
N HIS A 505 43.54 -49.14 37.38
CA HIS A 505 44.80 -49.21 36.60
C HIS A 505 44.58 -49.98 35.26
N ALA A 506 45.27 -49.50 34.21
CA ALA A 506 45.87 -50.14 33.02
C ALA A 506 45.48 -51.55 32.52
N LYS A 507 45.24 -51.66 31.18
CA LYS A 507 46.03 -52.45 30.19
C LYS A 507 45.55 -52.19 28.74
N LYS A 508 46.50 -52.12 27.79
CA LYS A 508 46.33 -51.95 26.32
C LYS A 508 46.16 -53.32 25.59
N PRO A 509 46.26 -53.43 24.24
CA PRO A 509 45.19 -53.37 23.21
C PRO A 509 45.10 -54.67 22.35
N LEU A 510 44.15 -54.79 21.40
CA LEU A 510 44.28 -55.48 20.08
C LEU A 510 42.90 -55.70 19.40
N GLY A 511 42.82 -55.45 18.08
CA GLY A 511 42.01 -56.29 17.16
C GLY A 511 40.80 -55.68 16.43
N VAL A 512 41.04 -55.01 15.30
CA VAL A 512 40.33 -55.02 14.00
C VAL A 512 38.92 -55.64 13.91
N SER A 513 37.89 -54.87 13.52
CA SER A 513 37.24 -54.88 12.17
C SER A 513 35.92 -54.07 12.17
N ALA A 514 35.60 -53.45 11.03
CA ALA A 514 34.29 -52.90 10.67
C ALA A 514 33.73 -53.70 9.48
N PRO A 515 32.52 -53.40 8.95
CA PRO A 515 31.17 -53.33 9.52
C PRO A 515 30.27 -54.44 8.88
N PRO A 516 28.92 -54.49 8.99
CA PRO A 516 28.11 -53.75 8.01
C PRO A 516 26.64 -53.38 8.38
N SER A 517 26.13 -52.48 7.52
CA SER A 517 24.73 -52.20 7.15
C SER A 517 23.81 -53.42 7.02
N ARG A 518 22.55 -53.29 7.45
CA ARG A 518 21.45 -54.21 7.11
C ARG A 518 20.19 -53.44 6.67
N ARG A 519 19.97 -53.44 5.34
CA ARG A 519 18.66 -53.37 4.67
C ARG A 519 17.88 -54.68 4.92
N SER A 520 16.56 -54.58 4.99
CA SER A 520 15.63 -55.71 5.02
C SER A 520 14.68 -55.65 3.82
N GLY A 521 14.75 -56.63 2.92
CA GLY A 521 13.63 -57.12 2.09
C GLY A 521 13.11 -58.44 2.73
N ARG A 522 11.98 -59.07 2.40
CA ARG A 522 11.27 -59.27 1.12
C ARG A 522 10.12 -60.26 1.43
N ILE A 523 8.92 -60.15 0.84
CA ILE A 523 7.96 -61.25 0.45
C ILE A 523 6.90 -60.59 -0.48
N ALA A 524 6.40 -61.11 -1.61
CA ALA A 524 6.81 -62.09 -2.61
C ALA A 524 5.89 -61.89 -3.85
N ALA A 525 6.40 -62.23 -5.03
CA ALA A 525 5.68 -62.25 -6.31
C ALA A 525 5.02 -63.62 -6.56
N HIS A 526 3.94 -63.64 -7.34
CA HIS A 526 3.48 -64.81 -8.08
C HIS A 526 3.28 -64.41 -9.55
N ASP A 527 3.99 -65.12 -10.42
CA ASP A 527 3.98 -65.03 -11.88
C ASP A 527 2.91 -65.93 -12.53
N ARG A 528 2.77 -65.71 -13.86
CA ARG A 528 2.42 -66.63 -14.97
C ARG A 528 0.95 -66.67 -15.40
N ASP A 529 0.57 -66.75 -16.68
CA ASP A 529 1.24 -66.66 -18.00
C ASP A 529 0.14 -66.74 -19.08
N SER A 530 0.48 -66.31 -20.30
CA SER A 530 0.01 -66.80 -21.62
C SER A 530 -1.24 -66.23 -22.32
N ASP A 531 -0.98 -65.39 -23.31
CA ASP A 531 -1.27 -65.51 -24.76
C ASP A 531 -2.65 -65.99 -25.28
N SER A 532 -3.29 -65.11 -26.06
CA SER A 532 -3.46 -65.19 -27.53
C SER A 532 -4.86 -64.82 -28.08
N ALA A 533 -4.81 -63.98 -29.12
CA ALA A 533 -5.66 -63.89 -30.32
C ALA A 533 -7.21 -63.84 -30.22
N GLY A 534 -7.81 -62.80 -30.81
CA GLY A 534 -9.24 -62.83 -31.15
C GLY A 534 -9.77 -61.52 -31.72
N ALA A 535 -9.85 -61.43 -33.04
CA ALA A 535 -10.37 -60.31 -33.80
C ALA A 535 -11.91 -60.14 -33.74
N ARG A 536 -12.36 -58.99 -34.27
CA ARG A 536 -13.70 -58.65 -34.83
C ARG A 536 -14.68 -58.01 -33.82
N SER A 537 -14.99 -56.73 -33.97
CA SER A 537 -15.88 -56.09 -34.98
C SER A 537 -17.33 -55.98 -34.50
N SER A 538 -17.75 -54.75 -34.18
CA SER A 538 -19.04 -54.20 -34.61
C SER A 538 -19.07 -52.71 -34.27
N LYS A 539 -18.99 -51.84 -35.29
CA LYS A 539 -20.11 -51.04 -35.83
C LYS A 539 -20.38 -49.77 -35.02
N SER A 540 -20.05 -48.58 -35.55
CA SER A 540 -20.92 -47.77 -36.46
C SER A 540 -21.74 -46.78 -35.62
N LEU A 541 -21.86 -45.48 -35.86
CA LEU A 541 -21.78 -44.60 -37.04
C LEU A 541 -21.56 -43.16 -36.49
N ARG A 542 -20.61 -42.35 -36.98
CA ARG A 542 -20.80 -41.12 -37.82
C ARG A 542 -22.07 -40.30 -37.51
N GLN A 543 -22.10 -38.96 -37.46
CA GLN A 543 -21.28 -37.92 -38.09
C GLN A 543 -21.81 -36.52 -37.68
N HIS A 544 -21.00 -35.48 -37.97
CA HIS A 544 -21.33 -34.03 -38.09
C HIS A 544 -21.46 -33.22 -36.79
N ASN A 545 -20.99 -31.96 -36.68
CA ASN A 545 -20.12 -31.05 -37.43
C ASN A 545 -20.09 -29.75 -36.60
N GLY A 546 -18.97 -29.02 -36.49
CA GLY A 546 -19.00 -27.65 -35.95
C GLY A 546 -17.70 -27.23 -35.28
N GLY A 547 -16.86 -26.52 -36.05
CA GLY A 547 -15.52 -26.10 -35.67
C GLY A 547 -15.45 -25.11 -34.51
N ARG A 548 -14.35 -25.22 -33.76
CA ARG A 548 -13.77 -24.18 -32.89
C ARG A 548 -12.31 -24.00 -33.30
N PRO A 549 -11.76 -22.77 -33.35
CA PRO A 549 -10.35 -22.57 -33.65
C PRO A 549 -9.50 -23.01 -32.45
N LEU A 550 -8.55 -23.92 -32.69
CA LEU A 550 -7.55 -24.33 -31.71
C LEU A 550 -6.56 -23.18 -31.47
N TYR A 551 -6.39 -22.85 -30.18
CA TYR A 551 -5.20 -22.19 -29.66
C TYR A 551 -3.98 -23.03 -30.05
N ARG A 552 -3.04 -22.42 -30.76
CA ARG A 552 -1.75 -23.02 -31.11
C ARG A 552 -0.81 -22.74 -29.93
N GLU A 553 -0.62 -23.74 -29.10
CA GLU A 553 0.49 -23.77 -28.14
C GLU A 553 1.82 -23.65 -28.93
N PRO A 554 2.77 -22.82 -28.49
CA PRO A 554 4.10 -22.83 -29.07
C PRO A 554 4.81 -24.13 -28.70
N ASP A 555 5.08 -24.97 -29.71
CA ASP A 555 6.05 -26.06 -29.64
C ASP A 555 7.38 -25.49 -29.13
N THR A 556 7.85 -25.98 -27.97
CA THR A 556 9.21 -25.78 -27.48
C THR A 556 9.78 -27.11 -26.98
N ASP A 557 9.65 -28.14 -27.81
CA ASP A 557 10.55 -29.30 -27.79
C ASP A 557 11.50 -29.14 -28.98
N GLU A 558 12.64 -28.48 -28.75
CA GLU A 558 13.80 -28.60 -29.65
C GLU A 558 14.93 -29.35 -28.91
N ASP A 559 15.02 -30.63 -29.28
CA ASP A 559 16.16 -31.52 -29.36
C ASP A 559 17.20 -31.54 -28.21
N GLU A 560 17.11 -32.63 -27.44
CA GLU A 560 18.17 -33.18 -26.60
C GLU A 560 19.44 -33.47 -27.42
N VAL A 561 20.47 -32.65 -27.26
CA VAL A 561 21.84 -33.03 -27.66
C VAL A 561 22.48 -33.82 -26.52
N GLU A 562 22.56 -35.14 -26.70
CA GLU A 562 23.41 -36.04 -25.91
C GLU A 562 24.87 -35.56 -25.96
N SER A 563 25.34 -34.90 -24.90
CA SER A 563 26.77 -34.71 -24.66
C SER A 563 27.27 -35.83 -23.75
N SER A 564 28.10 -36.68 -24.32
CA SER A 564 28.74 -37.81 -23.64
C SER A 564 29.79 -37.30 -22.66
N ALA A 565 29.45 -37.32 -21.37
CA ALA A 565 30.40 -37.11 -20.29
C ALA A 565 31.34 -38.33 -20.20
N SER A 566 32.60 -38.13 -20.57
CA SER A 566 33.70 -39.03 -20.19
C SER A 566 34.51 -38.32 -19.11
N GLU A 567 34.56 -38.94 -17.94
CA GLU A 567 35.42 -38.54 -16.83
C GLU A 567 36.90 -38.77 -17.19
N SER A 568 37.71 -37.73 -17.05
CA SER A 568 39.15 -37.86 -16.81
C SER A 568 39.64 -36.72 -15.95
N ASP A 569 40.14 -37.12 -14.78
CA ASP A 569 40.81 -36.34 -13.74
C ASP A 569 42.06 -35.59 -14.24
N ASP A 570 42.41 -34.56 -13.47
CA ASP A 570 43.70 -33.84 -13.38
C ASP A 570 44.09 -32.88 -14.51
N ALA A 571 43.80 -31.58 -14.29
CA ALA A 571 44.60 -30.47 -14.80
C ALA A 571 44.70 -29.35 -13.74
N PRO A 572 45.88 -28.69 -13.63
CA PRO A 572 46.33 -28.01 -12.41
C PRO A 572 45.72 -26.61 -12.23
N GLU A 573 45.65 -26.19 -10.96
CA GLU A 573 45.29 -24.84 -10.50
C GLU A 573 46.00 -23.75 -11.32
N ALA A 574 45.19 -22.96 -12.03
CA ALA A 574 45.63 -21.68 -12.58
C ALA A 574 45.72 -20.66 -11.43
N PRO A 575 46.71 -19.75 -11.47
CA PRO A 575 46.98 -18.83 -10.37
C PRO A 575 45.84 -17.83 -10.21
N ASP A 576 45.49 -17.57 -8.95
CA ASP A 576 44.57 -16.55 -8.47
C ASP A 576 44.92 -15.20 -9.11
N VAL A 577 44.19 -14.84 -10.17
CA VAL A 577 44.24 -13.48 -10.74
C VAL A 577 43.47 -12.61 -9.77
N ASP A 578 44.20 -11.81 -8.99
CA ASP A 578 43.70 -10.80 -8.04
C ASP A 578 42.41 -10.15 -8.58
N GLN A 579 41.25 -10.68 -8.18
CA GLN A 579 39.99 -10.01 -8.42
C GLN A 579 40.02 -8.73 -7.57
N PRO A 580 39.71 -7.55 -8.16
CA PRO A 580 39.71 -6.30 -7.42
C PRO A 580 38.81 -6.47 -6.21
N LYS A 581 39.40 -6.37 -5.02
CA LYS A 581 38.72 -6.59 -3.74
C LYS A 581 37.51 -5.66 -3.66
N LEU A 582 36.32 -6.21 -3.84
CA LEU A 582 35.08 -5.45 -3.82
C LEU A 582 34.96 -4.72 -2.48
N THR A 583 34.66 -3.43 -2.52
CA THR A 583 34.47 -2.64 -1.31
C THR A 583 33.13 -3.01 -0.70
N VAL A 584 33.15 -3.73 0.42
CA VAL A 584 31.94 -4.16 1.12
C VAL A 584 31.43 -3.04 2.03
N GLN A 585 30.17 -2.66 1.85
CA GLN A 585 29.45 -1.70 2.68
C GLN A 585 28.77 -2.39 3.87
N GLY A 586 27.99 -3.45 3.63
CA GLY A 586 27.46 -4.36 4.65
C GLY A 586 26.54 -3.74 5.72
N MET A 587 25.80 -2.68 5.41
CA MET A 587 24.96 -1.95 6.37
C MET A 587 23.47 -1.91 6.02
N CYS A 588 23.07 -2.43 4.86
CA CYS A 588 21.66 -2.51 4.45
C CYS A 588 20.88 -3.53 5.29
N ASN A 589 19.74 -3.11 5.83
CA ASN A 589 18.80 -4.01 6.51
C ASN A 589 18.03 -4.87 5.50
N THR A 590 17.84 -4.37 4.28
CA THR A 590 17.10 -5.04 3.21
C THR A 590 17.82 -4.81 1.90
N VAL A 591 18.09 -5.91 1.19
CA VAL A 591 18.54 -5.92 -0.19
C VAL A 591 17.55 -6.81 -0.94
N ASN A 592 16.84 -6.24 -1.92
CA ASN A 592 15.84 -6.94 -2.71
C ASN A 592 16.08 -6.66 -4.19
N ILE A 593 16.77 -7.59 -4.85
CA ILE A 593 17.06 -7.52 -6.28
C ILE A 593 16.23 -8.58 -6.99
N LEU A 594 15.34 -8.12 -7.87
CA LEU A 594 14.49 -8.97 -8.68
C LEU A 594 14.74 -8.67 -10.16
N VAL A 595 15.00 -9.71 -10.95
CA VAL A 595 15.09 -9.65 -12.40
C VAL A 595 14.08 -10.64 -12.95
N ASP A 596 12.98 -10.17 -13.55
CA ASP A 596 11.91 -11.03 -14.09
C ASP A 596 11.45 -10.60 -15.50
N ASN A 597 10.59 -11.39 -16.15
CA ASN A 597 9.88 -11.01 -17.39
C ASN A 597 8.37 -10.97 -17.16
N GLN A 598 7.92 -11.01 -15.91
CA GLN A 598 6.52 -10.87 -15.61
C GLN A 598 6.07 -9.50 -16.10
N LYS A 599 5.12 -9.47 -17.04
CA LYS A 599 4.55 -8.20 -17.50
C LYS A 599 3.99 -7.44 -16.30
N VAL A 600 4.33 -6.15 -16.21
CA VAL A 600 3.76 -5.28 -15.17
C VAL A 600 2.25 -5.24 -15.36
N GLY A 601 1.52 -5.88 -14.45
CA GLY A 601 0.09 -5.67 -14.33
C GLY A 601 -0.16 -4.33 -13.65
N GLU A 602 -1.21 -3.64 -14.06
CA GLU A 602 -1.69 -2.41 -13.43
C GLU A 602 -2.08 -2.62 -11.95
N GLN A 603 -2.65 -3.78 -11.66
CA GLN A 603 -2.82 -4.29 -10.30
C GLN A 603 -1.90 -5.49 -10.13
N GLN A 604 -1.08 -5.44 -9.10
CA GLN A 604 -0.30 -6.60 -8.66
C GLN A 604 -1.10 -7.30 -7.59
N TYR A 605 -1.50 -8.53 -7.86
CA TYR A 605 -2.18 -9.35 -6.89
C TYR A 605 -1.15 -10.12 -6.08
N GLY A 606 -1.11 -9.86 -4.77
CA GLY A 606 -0.35 -10.64 -3.80
C GLY A 606 -1.15 -11.85 -3.31
N MET A 607 -0.51 -12.75 -2.56
CA MET A 607 -1.24 -13.87 -1.93
C MET A 607 -2.33 -13.38 -0.95
N ASP A 608 -2.13 -12.22 -0.34
CA ASP A 608 -3.08 -11.62 0.61
C ASP A 608 -4.38 -11.14 -0.06
N ASP A 609 -4.36 -10.84 -1.37
CA ASP A 609 -5.56 -10.44 -2.13
C ASP A 609 -6.48 -11.63 -2.47
N PHE A 610 -6.01 -12.85 -2.27
CA PHE A 610 -6.77 -14.10 -2.44
C PHE A 610 -7.16 -14.73 -1.10
N LEU A 611 -6.93 -14.04 0.02
CA LEU A 611 -7.46 -14.45 1.31
C LEU A 611 -8.93 -14.05 1.36
N ASP A 612 -9.81 -15.02 1.57
CA ASP A 612 -11.24 -14.76 1.75
C ASP A 612 -11.42 -13.83 2.97
N GLU A 613 -11.87 -12.60 2.74
CA GLU A 613 -12.28 -11.69 3.81
C GLU A 613 -13.50 -12.31 4.51
N ASP A 614 -13.25 -12.95 5.66
CA ASP A 614 -14.20 -13.43 6.66
C ASP A 614 -15.57 -13.92 6.16
N GLU A 615 -15.80 -15.22 6.33
CA GLU A 615 -17.10 -15.92 6.41
C GLU A 615 -18.21 -15.07 7.07
N GLN A 616 -18.76 -14.10 6.35
CA GLN A 616 -19.97 -13.39 6.73
C GLN A 616 -21.10 -14.21 6.15
N GLU A 617 -21.51 -15.22 6.93
CA GLU A 617 -22.68 -16.05 6.74
C GLU A 617 -22.87 -16.47 5.28
N SER A 618 -22.28 -17.61 4.89
CA SER A 618 -22.84 -18.38 3.79
C SER A 618 -24.31 -18.64 4.16
N GLU A 619 -25.23 -17.83 3.62
CA GLU A 619 -26.60 -18.25 3.41
C GLU A 619 -26.48 -19.54 2.62
N GLU A 620 -26.62 -20.65 3.36
CA GLU A 620 -26.75 -22.00 2.83
C GLU A 620 -27.83 -21.91 1.77
N TRP A 621 -27.43 -22.06 0.51
CA TRP A 621 -28.33 -22.07 -0.63
C TRP A 621 -29.27 -23.27 -0.43
N ASP A 622 -30.41 -23.03 0.22
CA ASP A 622 -31.50 -23.99 0.36
C ASP A 622 -32.16 -24.08 -1.01
N GLY A 623 -31.65 -24.99 -1.83
CA GLY A 623 -32.12 -25.26 -3.19
C GLY A 623 -33.54 -25.82 -3.24
N ASP A 624 -34.53 -24.99 -2.92
CA ASP A 624 -35.93 -25.15 -3.32
C ASP A 624 -36.21 -24.16 -4.45
N ASP A 625 -35.78 -24.54 -5.66
CA ASP A 625 -36.50 -24.15 -6.88
C ASP A 625 -37.74 -25.04 -6.96
N ASP A 626 -38.83 -24.63 -6.30
CA ASP A 626 -40.16 -25.14 -6.63
C ASP A 626 -40.76 -24.21 -7.70
N ASP A 627 -40.61 -24.67 -8.94
CA ASP A 627 -41.39 -24.27 -10.10
C ASP A 627 -42.89 -24.32 -9.78
N GLU A 628 -43.58 -23.16 -9.71
CA GLU A 628 -45.02 -23.12 -9.90
C GLU A 628 -45.46 -21.77 -10.50
N ASP A 629 -45.71 -21.83 -11.82
CA ASP A 629 -46.71 -21.09 -12.59
C ASP A 629 -46.88 -19.58 -12.35
N ASP A 630 -46.37 -18.77 -13.29
CA ASP A 630 -47.12 -17.59 -13.71
C ASP A 630 -47.26 -17.53 -15.24
N ALA A 631 -48.51 -17.70 -15.64
CA ALA A 631 -48.98 -17.80 -17.00
C ALA A 631 -48.76 -16.52 -17.79
N ILE A 632 -48.25 -16.69 -19.01
CA ILE A 632 -48.31 -15.73 -20.09
C ILE A 632 -49.79 -15.45 -20.42
N ALA A 633 -50.22 -14.20 -20.27
CA ALA A 633 -51.43 -13.69 -20.91
C ALA A 633 -51.05 -12.59 -21.90
N PHE A 634 -51.52 -12.79 -23.14
CA PHE A 634 -51.32 -11.98 -24.34
C PHE A 634 -51.84 -10.55 -24.23
#